data_AF-A0A1W2DJK6-F1
#
_entry.id   AF-A0A1W2DJK6-F1
#
_cell.length_a   1.000
_cell.length_b   1.000
_cell.length_c   1.000
_cell.angle_alpha   90.00
_cell.angle_beta   90.00
_cell.angle_gamma   90.00
#
_symmetry.space_group_name_H-M   'P 1'
#
loop_
_entity.id
_entity.type
_entity.pdbx_description
1 polymer ?
#
loop_
_entity_poly.entity_id
_entity_poly.type
_entity_poly.pdbx_seq_one_letter_code
_entity_poly.pdbx_strand_id
1 'polypeptide(L)'
;MPELPSETLQAFGKAVKAARVLKGMTLDQAAFVALKRDSAKGYFSQIENGRRKITPRTAGRIITALEMDKALLQPFLGDDEIAEDEVTKADTDAEKLIEKAQADDAGIVTGERLLIDLAYDFAEGQHNDLFTAYKGLRAALQAAKELKEQGNLPQNTSSQLDAVLRRVSEMNDKGDRDGAAEFLAAEGKRLDAEAEALFNAQLKQDRVRNRPDLAAKRLGKHTARKAHEAGEKRIVAIGKLIHQYLEDGDKKGDTFTLQVALEMAKINTDAASGNYRAHALVLLGWCYFRLAERSSEKGLLKSAQNALQACLQTTDKAIQPHTWTAAQSGIASVLLEIGERNRDEAILVEAVSAARASLDTADRHNNLGIGKLWSLLGVGLQRLGQCTSDPVQLEEAKICLTKSISLTYKTTDSHIRKGMYTNLGVALRWLGTLTENEEMLHQAREAFRECESFDFREDAPMLWARNQWNIADLALAHFALDPDPALWFEARDYVTRARDFFAEGSEYQTQRCDELIARIDAIEAAA
;
A
#
# COMPACT_ATOMS: atom_id res chain seq x y z
N MET A 1 -39.51 -4.17 -31.25
CA MET A 1 -38.91 -2.82 -31.22
C MET A 1 -38.16 -2.62 -32.53
N PRO A 2 -38.42 -1.57 -33.31
CA PRO A 2 -37.62 -1.31 -34.51
C PRO A 2 -36.15 -1.13 -34.09
N GLU A 3 -35.23 -1.83 -34.74
CA GLU A 3 -33.80 -1.64 -34.50
C GLU A 3 -33.37 -0.29 -35.08
N LEU A 4 -33.35 0.74 -34.23
CA LEU A 4 -32.88 2.06 -34.64
C LEU A 4 -31.37 2.00 -34.90
N PRO A 5 -30.90 2.55 -36.05
CA PRO A 5 -29.48 2.72 -36.31
C PRO A 5 -28.81 3.48 -35.16
N SER A 6 -27.56 3.11 -34.85
CA SER A 6 -26.76 3.77 -33.80
C SER A 6 -26.67 5.29 -34.01
N GLU A 7 -26.63 5.75 -35.26
CA GLU A 7 -26.59 7.17 -35.59
C GLU A 7 -27.87 7.91 -35.17
N THR A 8 -29.03 7.27 -35.30
CA THR A 8 -30.33 7.82 -34.89
C THR A 8 -30.43 7.96 -33.38
N LEU A 9 -29.95 6.97 -32.63
CA LEU A 9 -29.89 7.04 -31.16
C LEU A 9 -28.93 8.11 -30.67
N GLN A 10 -27.79 8.30 -31.34
CA GLN A 10 -26.84 9.35 -31.02
C GLN A 10 -27.37 10.75 -31.34
N ALA A 11 -28.07 10.91 -32.47
CA ALA A 11 -28.72 12.17 -32.84
C ALA A 11 -29.80 12.56 -31.81
N PHE A 12 -30.65 11.61 -31.43
CA PHE A 12 -31.65 11.82 -30.38
C PHE A 12 -30.99 12.15 -29.03
N GLY A 13 -29.96 11.40 -28.61
CA GLY A 13 -29.23 11.65 -27.37
C GLY A 13 -28.61 13.06 -27.31
N LYS A 14 -28.03 13.53 -28.41
CA LYS A 14 -27.52 14.91 -28.51
C LYS A 14 -28.62 15.95 -28.37
N ALA A 15 -29.80 15.73 -28.96
CA ALA A 15 -30.94 16.63 -28.84
C ALA A 15 -31.49 16.68 -27.41
N VAL A 16 -31.58 15.54 -26.72
CA VAL A 16 -31.95 15.45 -25.30
C VAL A 16 -30.97 16.24 -24.43
N LYS A 17 -29.67 16.07 -24.68
CA LYS A 17 -28.63 16.80 -23.96
C LYS A 17 -28.73 18.31 -24.18
N ALA A 18 -28.96 18.74 -25.41
CA ALA A 18 -29.13 20.16 -25.73
C ALA A 18 -30.34 20.76 -25.01
N ALA A 19 -31.50 20.08 -25.06
CA ALA A 19 -32.72 20.54 -24.40
C ALA A 19 -32.59 20.61 -22.87
N ARG A 20 -31.95 19.62 -22.26
CA ARG A 20 -31.64 19.63 -20.83
C ARG A 20 -30.76 20.82 -20.44
N VAL A 21 -29.68 21.06 -21.20
CA VAL A 21 -28.74 22.16 -20.94
C VAL A 21 -29.43 23.51 -21.09
N LEU A 22 -30.26 23.70 -22.13
CA LEU A 22 -31.02 24.93 -22.34
C LEU A 22 -32.00 25.24 -21.20
N LYS A 23 -32.57 24.20 -20.58
CA LYS A 23 -33.44 24.33 -19.40
C LYS A 23 -32.69 24.45 -18.07
N GLY A 24 -31.34 24.47 -18.09
CA GLY A 24 -30.51 24.58 -16.88
C GLY A 24 -30.62 23.39 -15.93
N MET A 25 -31.08 22.22 -16.41
CA MET A 25 -31.35 21.06 -15.57
C MET A 25 -30.10 20.19 -15.37
N THR A 26 -29.90 19.73 -14.14
CA THR A 26 -28.97 18.62 -13.86
C THR A 26 -29.48 17.32 -14.50
N LEU A 27 -28.59 16.35 -14.71
CA LEU A 27 -28.98 15.02 -15.21
C LEU A 27 -30.03 14.37 -14.30
N ASP A 28 -29.88 14.51 -12.99
CA ASP A 28 -30.80 13.97 -11.99
C ASP A 28 -32.20 14.60 -12.10
N GLN A 29 -32.27 15.92 -12.24
CA GLN A 29 -33.54 16.64 -12.42
C GLN A 29 -34.22 16.27 -13.74
N ALA A 30 -33.47 16.19 -14.84
CA ALA A 30 -34.04 15.82 -16.13
C ALA A 30 -34.54 14.37 -16.14
N ALA A 31 -33.79 13.45 -15.52
CA ALA A 31 -34.20 12.08 -15.34
C ALA A 31 -35.51 11.98 -14.54
N PHE A 32 -35.61 12.71 -13.43
CA PHE A 32 -36.82 12.75 -12.62
C PHE A 32 -38.02 13.35 -13.37
N VAL A 33 -37.83 14.48 -14.05
CA VAL A 33 -38.92 15.17 -14.74
C VAL A 33 -39.44 14.36 -15.93
N ALA A 34 -38.55 13.74 -16.71
CA ALA A 34 -38.90 12.96 -17.89
C ALA A 34 -39.38 11.54 -17.60
N LEU A 35 -38.80 10.87 -16.58
CA LEU A 35 -39.05 9.45 -16.31
C LEU A 35 -39.83 9.20 -15.02
N LYS A 36 -40.00 10.23 -14.17
CA LYS A 36 -40.63 10.12 -12.83
C LYS A 36 -39.96 9.08 -11.93
N ARG A 37 -38.62 8.96 -12.04
CA ARG A 37 -37.77 8.06 -11.27
C ARG A 37 -36.71 8.85 -10.51
N ASP A 38 -36.60 8.61 -9.21
CA ASP A 38 -35.44 9.07 -8.42
C ASP A 38 -34.19 8.27 -8.85
N SER A 39 -33.00 8.87 -8.77
CA SER A 39 -31.70 8.21 -9.04
C SER A 39 -31.48 7.66 -10.47
N ALA A 40 -32.32 7.99 -11.46
CA ALA A 40 -32.16 7.51 -12.84
C ALA A 40 -31.06 8.23 -13.67
N LYS A 41 -30.04 8.78 -13.00
CA LYS A 41 -28.95 9.56 -13.61
C LYS A 41 -28.17 8.79 -14.67
N GLY A 42 -27.76 7.57 -14.32
CA GLY A 42 -26.98 6.70 -15.19
C GLY A 42 -27.76 6.31 -16.43
N TYR A 43 -29.03 5.92 -16.24
CA TYR A 43 -29.97 5.62 -17.31
C TYR A 43 -30.13 6.81 -18.27
N PHE A 44 -30.38 8.01 -17.74
CA PHE A 44 -30.54 9.22 -18.54
C PHE A 44 -29.24 9.62 -19.25
N SER A 45 -28.09 9.43 -18.61
CA SER A 45 -26.77 9.66 -19.21
C SER A 45 -26.51 8.70 -20.38
N GLN A 46 -26.92 7.44 -20.29
CA GLN A 46 -26.79 6.49 -21.41
C GLN A 46 -27.66 6.90 -22.62
N ILE A 47 -28.82 7.53 -22.38
CA ILE A 47 -29.66 8.11 -23.44
C ILE A 47 -28.96 9.30 -24.11
N GLU A 48 -28.43 10.25 -23.34
CA GLU A 48 -27.70 11.41 -23.92
C GLU A 48 -26.50 11.01 -24.78
N ASN A 49 -25.87 9.88 -24.43
CA ASN A 49 -24.73 9.34 -25.16
C ASN A 49 -25.13 8.41 -26.31
N GLY A 50 -26.44 8.23 -26.57
CA GLY A 50 -26.95 7.36 -27.64
C GLY A 50 -26.65 5.87 -27.44
N ARG A 51 -26.35 5.45 -26.20
CA ARG A 51 -25.95 4.07 -25.87
C ARG A 51 -27.13 3.23 -25.35
N ARG A 52 -28.28 3.85 -25.11
CA ARG A 52 -29.49 3.17 -24.61
C ARG A 52 -30.53 3.09 -25.72
N LYS A 53 -30.97 1.88 -26.05
CA LYS A 53 -32.19 1.68 -26.84
C LYS A 53 -33.40 2.00 -25.94
N ILE A 54 -34.33 2.81 -26.44
CA ILE A 54 -35.52 3.24 -25.70
C ILE A 54 -36.78 3.07 -26.55
N THR A 55 -37.93 2.91 -25.90
CA THR A 55 -39.21 2.76 -26.59
C THR A 55 -39.74 4.10 -27.12
N PRO A 56 -40.63 4.10 -28.13
CA PRO A 56 -41.25 5.33 -28.65
C PRO A 56 -41.99 6.10 -27.54
N ARG A 57 -42.65 5.38 -26.63
CA ARG A 57 -43.29 5.95 -25.44
C ARG A 57 -42.31 6.69 -24.53
N THR A 58 -41.12 6.11 -24.32
CA THR A 58 -40.06 6.73 -23.52
C THR A 58 -39.47 7.96 -24.21
N ALA A 59 -39.20 7.86 -25.51
CA ALA A 59 -38.77 9.00 -26.32
C ALA A 59 -39.79 10.13 -26.29
N GLY A 60 -41.09 9.82 -26.45
CA GLY A 60 -42.18 10.79 -26.38
C GLY A 60 -42.32 11.47 -25.02
N ARG A 61 -42.12 10.73 -23.92
CA ARG A 61 -42.07 11.31 -22.56
C ARG A 61 -40.92 12.29 -22.41
N ILE A 62 -39.72 11.95 -22.89
CA ILE A 62 -38.55 12.82 -22.84
C ILE A 62 -38.76 14.07 -23.69
N ILE A 63 -39.25 13.91 -24.93
CA ILE A 63 -39.57 15.02 -25.84
C ILE A 63 -40.58 15.96 -25.18
N THR A 64 -41.63 15.42 -24.57
CA THR A 64 -42.67 16.24 -23.91
C THR A 64 -42.13 16.94 -22.67
N ALA A 65 -41.43 16.20 -21.80
CA ALA A 65 -40.93 16.71 -20.54
C ALA A 65 -39.82 17.76 -20.69
N LEU A 66 -39.03 17.66 -21.75
CA LEU A 66 -37.99 18.63 -22.09
C LEU A 66 -38.44 19.65 -23.14
N GLU A 67 -39.72 19.65 -23.54
CA GLU A 67 -40.30 20.54 -24.54
C GLU A 67 -39.48 20.59 -25.85
N MET A 68 -39.07 19.42 -26.33
CA MET A 68 -38.28 19.24 -27.54
C MET A 68 -39.17 19.24 -28.79
N ASP A 69 -38.55 19.37 -29.96
CA ASP A 69 -39.24 19.22 -31.25
C ASP A 69 -39.87 17.82 -31.37
N LYS A 70 -41.18 17.79 -31.66
CA LYS A 70 -41.97 16.57 -31.82
C LYS A 70 -41.49 15.73 -33.01
N ALA A 71 -40.87 16.33 -34.02
CA ALA A 71 -40.30 15.61 -35.15
C ALA A 71 -39.22 14.59 -34.73
N LEU A 72 -38.59 14.78 -33.57
CA LEU A 72 -37.60 13.84 -33.03
C LEU A 72 -38.21 12.48 -32.62
N LEU A 73 -39.54 12.38 -32.53
CA LEU A 73 -40.22 11.12 -32.26
C LEU A 73 -40.34 10.25 -33.52
N GLN A 74 -40.36 10.86 -34.70
CA GLN A 74 -40.64 10.20 -35.97
C GLN A 74 -39.73 8.99 -36.26
N PRO A 75 -38.40 9.06 -36.03
CA PRO A 75 -37.54 7.89 -36.24
C PRO A 75 -37.89 6.70 -35.35
N PHE A 76 -38.48 6.95 -34.16
CA PHE A 76 -38.88 5.89 -33.23
C PHE A 76 -40.19 5.20 -33.63
N LEU A 77 -41.00 5.83 -34.50
CA LEU A 77 -42.33 5.33 -34.87
C LEU A 77 -42.31 4.36 -36.06
N GLY A 78 -41.25 4.33 -36.88
CA GLY A 78 -41.20 3.52 -38.11
C GLY A 78 -41.97 4.13 -39.29
N ASP A 79 -41.88 3.52 -40.48
CA ASP A 79 -42.50 4.01 -41.73
C ASP A 79 -43.96 3.54 -41.93
N ASP A 80 -44.53 2.76 -41.01
CA ASP A 80 -45.93 2.34 -41.07
C ASP A 80 -46.78 3.19 -40.12
N GLU A 81 -47.95 3.61 -40.59
CA GLU A 81 -49.05 4.11 -39.75
C GLU A 81 -49.42 3.02 -38.73
N ILE A 82 -48.75 3.01 -37.57
CA ILE A 82 -49.14 2.16 -36.46
C ILE A 82 -50.38 2.79 -35.83
N ALA A 83 -51.53 2.14 -36.05
CA ALA A 83 -52.75 2.38 -35.30
C ALA A 83 -52.44 2.41 -33.80
N GLU A 84 -52.99 3.38 -33.08
CA GLU A 84 -52.78 3.59 -31.63
C GLU A 84 -53.21 2.41 -30.73
N ASP A 85 -53.64 1.28 -31.29
CA ASP A 85 -54.29 0.16 -30.58
C ASP A 85 -53.76 -1.26 -30.94
N GLU A 86 -52.62 -1.45 -31.62
CA GLU A 86 -52.04 -2.80 -31.72
C GLU A 86 -51.31 -3.19 -30.43
N VAL A 87 -52.01 -3.92 -29.56
CA VAL A 87 -51.44 -4.62 -28.40
C VAL A 87 -50.27 -5.48 -28.90
N THR A 88 -49.05 -5.15 -28.50
CA THR A 88 -47.89 -5.91 -28.97
C THR A 88 -47.91 -7.31 -28.36
N LYS A 89 -47.22 -8.27 -28.98
CA LYS A 89 -47.03 -9.59 -28.38
C LYS A 89 -46.40 -9.49 -26.97
N ALA A 90 -45.51 -8.52 -26.74
CA ALA A 90 -44.89 -8.28 -25.45
C ALA A 90 -45.92 -7.76 -24.42
N ASP A 91 -46.84 -6.88 -24.80
CA ASP A 91 -47.94 -6.43 -23.94
C ASP A 91 -48.86 -7.61 -23.57
N THR A 92 -49.25 -8.40 -24.57
CA THR A 92 -50.09 -9.59 -24.36
C THR A 92 -49.41 -10.63 -23.46
N ASP A 93 -48.12 -10.87 -23.66
CA ASP A 93 -47.37 -11.82 -22.86
C ASP A 93 -47.12 -11.27 -21.44
N ALA A 94 -46.85 -9.98 -21.28
CA ALA A 94 -46.72 -9.34 -19.96
C ALA A 94 -48.02 -9.38 -19.16
N GLU A 95 -49.17 -9.12 -19.78
CA GLU A 95 -50.49 -9.24 -19.14
C GLU A 95 -50.74 -10.67 -18.64
N LYS A 96 -50.48 -11.68 -19.49
CA LYS A 96 -50.59 -13.10 -19.09
C LYS A 96 -49.63 -13.45 -17.94
N LEU A 97 -48.43 -12.87 -17.93
CA LEU A 97 -47.46 -13.07 -16.86
C LEU A 97 -47.94 -12.44 -15.54
N ILE A 98 -48.53 -11.25 -15.59
CA ILE A 98 -49.11 -10.55 -14.43
C ILE A 98 -50.27 -11.34 -13.86
N GLU A 99 -51.24 -11.74 -14.69
CA GLU A 99 -52.41 -12.54 -14.27
C GLU A 99 -51.96 -13.85 -13.61
N LYS A 100 -50.99 -14.53 -14.22
CA LYS A 100 -50.46 -15.79 -13.70
C LYS A 100 -49.71 -15.61 -12.38
N ALA A 101 -48.96 -14.51 -12.23
CA ALA A 101 -48.26 -14.19 -10.99
C ALA A 101 -49.22 -13.77 -9.87
N GLN A 102 -50.34 -13.11 -10.18
CA GLN A 102 -51.40 -12.76 -9.23
C GLN A 102 -52.23 -13.98 -8.79
N ALA A 103 -52.40 -14.97 -9.67
CA ALA A 103 -53.14 -16.20 -9.39
C ALA A 103 -52.34 -17.23 -8.56
N ASP A 104 -51.01 -17.10 -8.49
CA ASP A 104 -50.13 -17.91 -7.64
C ASP A 104 -49.93 -17.18 -6.30
N ASP A 105 -49.80 -17.90 -5.18
CA ASP A 105 -49.48 -17.30 -3.85
C ASP A 105 -48.09 -16.61 -3.82
N ALA A 106 -47.34 -16.72 -4.93
CA ALA A 106 -46.16 -15.91 -5.25
C ALA A 106 -46.49 -14.42 -5.49
N GLY A 107 -47.74 -14.05 -5.80
CA GLY A 107 -48.21 -12.68 -5.98
C GLY A 107 -48.40 -11.90 -4.67
N ILE A 108 -48.36 -12.58 -3.53
CA ILE A 108 -48.34 -11.95 -2.21
C ILE A 108 -46.87 -11.82 -1.80
N VAL A 109 -46.23 -10.77 -2.33
CA VAL A 109 -45.21 -9.91 -1.70
C VAL A 109 -44.36 -9.28 -2.80
N THR A 110 -44.68 -8.03 -3.13
CA THR A 110 -43.83 -6.90 -3.59
C THR A 110 -44.74 -5.87 -4.27
N GLY A 111 -44.31 -4.61 -4.37
CA GLY A 111 -45.14 -3.53 -4.91
C GLY A 111 -45.65 -3.81 -6.33
N GLU A 112 -46.90 -3.43 -6.63
CA GLU A 112 -47.56 -3.60 -7.95
C GLU A 112 -46.68 -3.10 -9.11
N ARG A 113 -45.92 -2.03 -8.87
CA ARG A 113 -44.98 -1.47 -9.84
C ARG A 113 -43.87 -2.44 -10.22
N LEU A 114 -43.31 -3.17 -9.26
CA LEU A 114 -42.24 -4.13 -9.48
C LEU A 114 -42.73 -5.31 -10.33
N LEU A 115 -43.93 -5.82 -10.03
CA LEU A 115 -44.55 -6.89 -10.79
C LEU A 115 -44.73 -6.51 -12.26
N ILE A 116 -45.28 -5.32 -12.51
CA ILE A 116 -45.46 -4.81 -13.88
C ILE A 116 -44.11 -4.67 -14.58
N ASP A 117 -43.14 -3.99 -13.98
CA ASP A 117 -41.84 -3.76 -14.60
C ASP A 117 -41.10 -5.08 -14.90
N LEU A 118 -41.17 -6.08 -14.00
CA LEU A 118 -40.57 -7.40 -14.25
C LEU A 118 -41.32 -8.20 -15.31
N ALA A 119 -42.66 -8.16 -15.34
CA ALA A 119 -43.44 -8.88 -16.35
C ALA A 119 -43.12 -8.40 -17.76
N TYR A 120 -42.97 -7.08 -17.94
CA TYR A 120 -42.52 -6.48 -19.19
C TYR A 120 -41.08 -6.89 -19.55
N ASP A 121 -40.13 -6.84 -18.60
CA ASP A 121 -38.75 -7.28 -18.85
C ASP A 121 -38.66 -8.75 -19.28
N PHE A 122 -39.44 -9.64 -18.65
CA PHE A 122 -39.46 -11.06 -19.00
C PHE A 122 -40.22 -11.35 -20.30
N ALA A 123 -41.21 -10.54 -20.66
CA ALA A 123 -41.90 -10.61 -21.96
C ALA A 123 -41.02 -10.12 -23.13
N GLU A 124 -40.15 -9.13 -22.88
CA GLU A 124 -39.21 -8.56 -23.86
C GLU A 124 -37.83 -9.26 -23.88
N GLY A 125 -37.58 -10.17 -22.94
CA GLY A 125 -36.30 -10.83 -22.73
C GLY A 125 -35.91 -11.84 -23.83
N GLN A 126 -34.74 -12.48 -23.69
CA GLN A 126 -34.20 -13.42 -24.69
C GLN A 126 -34.96 -14.76 -24.80
N HIS A 127 -35.85 -15.05 -23.84
CA HIS A 127 -36.62 -16.30 -23.79
C HIS A 127 -38.11 -15.98 -23.94
N ASN A 128 -38.56 -15.92 -25.19
CA ASN A 128 -39.89 -15.41 -25.57
C ASN A 128 -41.02 -16.44 -25.40
N ASP A 129 -40.77 -17.58 -24.75
CA ASP A 129 -41.82 -18.52 -24.41
C ASP A 129 -42.38 -18.21 -23.02
N LEU A 130 -43.71 -18.16 -22.93
CA LEU A 130 -44.43 -17.70 -21.74
C LEU A 130 -44.13 -18.57 -20.49
N PHE A 131 -43.77 -19.84 -20.68
CA PHE A 131 -43.46 -20.74 -19.58
C PHE A 131 -42.11 -20.39 -18.93
N THR A 132 -41.06 -20.22 -19.73
CA THR A 132 -39.73 -19.81 -19.26
C THR A 132 -39.76 -18.40 -18.69
N ALA A 133 -40.43 -17.46 -19.36
CA ALA A 133 -40.61 -16.09 -18.87
C ALA A 133 -41.31 -16.05 -17.50
N TYR A 134 -42.39 -16.83 -17.32
CA TYR A 134 -43.07 -16.94 -16.02
C TYR A 134 -42.18 -17.52 -14.93
N LYS A 135 -41.41 -18.57 -15.24
CA LYS A 135 -40.48 -19.17 -14.28
C LYS A 135 -39.43 -18.15 -13.81
N GLY A 136 -38.90 -17.35 -14.73
CA GLY A 136 -37.97 -16.26 -14.43
C GLY A 136 -38.61 -15.15 -13.58
N LEU A 137 -39.79 -14.68 -13.98
CA LEU A 137 -40.57 -13.68 -13.23
C LEU A 137 -40.82 -14.13 -11.79
N ARG A 138 -41.31 -15.37 -11.61
CA ARG A 138 -41.57 -15.93 -10.28
C ARG A 138 -40.31 -15.98 -9.42
N ALA A 139 -39.18 -16.37 -9.98
CA ALA A 139 -37.90 -16.39 -9.25
C ALA A 139 -37.45 -14.98 -8.84
N ALA A 140 -37.65 -13.97 -9.69
CA ALA A 140 -37.32 -12.58 -9.38
C ALA A 140 -38.21 -12.00 -8.26
N LEU A 141 -39.53 -12.27 -8.30
CA LEU A 141 -40.47 -11.88 -7.25
C LEU A 141 -40.13 -12.55 -5.91
N GLN A 142 -39.76 -13.83 -5.94
CA GLN A 142 -39.33 -14.58 -4.76
C GLN A 142 -38.05 -13.96 -4.14
N ALA A 143 -37.06 -13.57 -4.94
CA ALA A 143 -35.86 -12.90 -4.43
C ALA A 143 -36.19 -11.53 -3.78
N ALA A 144 -37.13 -10.77 -4.36
CA ALA A 144 -37.56 -9.50 -3.80
C ALA A 144 -38.35 -9.67 -2.47
N LYS A 145 -39.15 -10.74 -2.37
CA LYS A 145 -39.80 -11.16 -1.12
C LYS A 145 -38.79 -11.52 -0.03
N GLU A 146 -37.77 -12.31 -0.36
CA GLU A 146 -36.71 -12.70 0.57
C GLU A 146 -35.95 -11.48 1.13
N LEU A 147 -35.61 -10.51 0.28
CA LEU A 147 -34.98 -9.25 0.72
C LEU A 147 -35.87 -8.48 1.73
N LYS A 148 -37.18 -8.46 1.48
CA LYS A 148 -38.16 -7.78 2.34
C LYS A 148 -38.36 -8.50 3.67
N GLU A 149 -38.42 -9.82 3.65
CA GLU A 149 -38.51 -10.64 4.86
C GLU A 149 -37.25 -10.49 5.72
N GLN A 150 -36.06 -10.52 5.11
CA GLN A 150 -34.80 -10.32 5.83
C GLN A 150 -34.72 -8.94 6.49
N GLY A 151 -35.18 -7.87 5.83
CA GLY A 151 -35.23 -6.52 6.43
C GLY A 151 -36.21 -6.38 7.61
N ASN A 152 -37.15 -7.32 7.78
CA ASN A 152 -38.17 -7.31 8.83
C ASN A 152 -37.88 -8.24 10.02
N LEU A 153 -36.74 -8.94 10.02
CA LEU A 153 -36.35 -9.82 11.12
C LEU A 153 -36.12 -9.00 12.43
N PRO A 154 -36.41 -9.58 13.62
CA PRO A 154 -36.12 -8.94 14.91
C PRO A 154 -34.62 -8.66 15.08
N GLN A 155 -34.28 -7.64 15.89
CA GLN A 155 -32.98 -6.95 16.06
C GLN A 155 -31.73 -7.79 16.44
N ASN A 156 -31.68 -9.10 16.19
CA ASN A 156 -30.52 -9.95 16.47
C ASN A 156 -29.51 -10.02 15.31
N THR A 157 -29.87 -9.52 14.11
CA THR A 157 -28.91 -9.08 13.08
C THR A 157 -28.58 -7.60 13.27
N SER A 158 -27.38 -7.18 12.83
CA SER A 158 -26.93 -5.79 12.91
C SER A 158 -28.04 -4.84 12.45
N SER A 159 -28.54 -3.98 13.35
CA SER A 159 -29.63 -3.01 13.07
C SER A 159 -29.43 -2.18 11.79
N GLN A 160 -28.18 -2.07 11.33
CA GLN A 160 -27.76 -1.40 10.12
C GLN A 160 -28.01 -2.22 8.84
N LEU A 161 -27.74 -3.54 8.86
CA LEU A 161 -28.03 -4.41 7.72
C LEU A 161 -29.54 -4.45 7.46
N ASP A 162 -30.34 -4.55 8.52
CA ASP A 162 -31.81 -4.55 8.40
C ASP A 162 -32.32 -3.24 7.78
N ALA A 163 -31.72 -2.09 8.14
CA ALA A 163 -32.06 -0.80 7.56
C ALA A 163 -31.73 -0.71 6.06
N VAL A 164 -30.58 -1.28 5.66
CA VAL A 164 -30.16 -1.37 4.24
C VAL A 164 -31.15 -2.23 3.45
N LEU A 165 -31.53 -3.39 3.98
CA LEU A 165 -32.46 -4.32 3.32
C LEU A 165 -33.88 -3.76 3.21
N ARG A 166 -34.36 -3.03 4.24
CA ARG A 166 -35.64 -2.30 4.14
C ARG A 166 -35.58 -1.25 3.05
N ARG A 167 -34.50 -0.48 2.97
CA ARG A 167 -34.35 0.56 1.94
C ARG A 167 -34.33 -0.03 0.52
N VAL A 168 -33.60 -1.14 0.32
CA VAL A 168 -33.61 -1.90 -0.94
C VAL A 168 -35.02 -2.37 -1.29
N SER A 169 -35.75 -2.89 -0.30
CA SER A 169 -37.12 -3.35 -0.50
C SER A 169 -38.08 -2.22 -0.88
N GLU A 170 -37.95 -1.04 -0.26
CA GLU A 170 -38.72 0.16 -0.63
C GLU A 170 -38.42 0.63 -2.06
N MET A 171 -37.17 0.57 -2.48
CA MET A 171 -36.75 0.94 -3.85
C MET A 171 -37.29 -0.07 -4.86
N ASN A 172 -37.22 -1.36 -4.54
CA ASN A 172 -37.82 -2.43 -5.34
C ASN A 172 -39.34 -2.26 -5.45
N ASP A 173 -40.05 -2.00 -4.35
CA ASP A 173 -41.51 -1.77 -4.35
C ASP A 173 -41.92 -0.58 -5.24
N LYS A 174 -41.01 0.39 -5.46
CA LYS A 174 -41.19 1.55 -6.38
C LYS A 174 -40.71 1.28 -7.81
N GLY A 175 -40.18 0.10 -8.12
CA GLY A 175 -39.62 -0.25 -9.42
C GLY A 175 -38.19 0.27 -9.69
N ASP A 176 -37.53 0.88 -8.70
CA ASP A 176 -36.15 1.42 -8.82
C ASP A 176 -35.09 0.34 -8.52
N ARG A 177 -35.03 -0.68 -9.38
CA ARG A 177 -34.13 -1.84 -9.23
C ARG A 177 -32.66 -1.49 -9.44
N ASP A 178 -32.38 -0.66 -10.46
CA ASP A 178 -31.02 -0.19 -10.74
C ASP A 178 -30.51 0.68 -9.59
N GLY A 179 -31.34 1.59 -9.07
CA GLY A 179 -31.01 2.39 -7.88
C GLY A 179 -30.80 1.53 -6.63
N ALA A 180 -31.60 0.48 -6.43
CA ALA A 180 -31.41 -0.46 -5.32
C ALA A 180 -30.05 -1.19 -5.40
N ALA A 181 -29.63 -1.58 -6.61
CA ALA A 181 -28.32 -2.19 -6.85
C ALA A 181 -27.16 -1.19 -6.63
N GLU A 182 -27.29 0.04 -7.12
CA GLU A 182 -26.31 1.11 -6.89
C GLU A 182 -26.18 1.44 -5.39
N PHE A 183 -27.30 1.47 -4.66
CA PHE A 183 -27.33 1.68 -3.21
C PHE A 183 -26.60 0.55 -2.47
N LEU A 184 -26.86 -0.71 -2.80
CA LEU A 184 -26.14 -1.85 -2.22
C LEU A 184 -24.64 -1.80 -2.50
N ALA A 185 -24.23 -1.39 -3.71
CA ALA A 185 -22.82 -1.24 -4.05
C ALA A 185 -22.15 -0.11 -3.25
N ALA A 186 -22.85 1.01 -3.05
CA ALA A 186 -22.36 2.11 -2.21
C ALA A 186 -22.24 1.69 -0.74
N GLU A 187 -23.23 0.94 -0.23
CA GLU A 187 -23.25 0.46 1.14
C GLU A 187 -22.16 -0.59 1.41
N GLY A 188 -21.91 -1.48 0.45
CA GLY A 188 -20.77 -2.40 0.51
C GLY A 188 -19.44 -1.67 0.70
N LYS A 189 -19.19 -0.62 -0.09
CA LYS A 189 -17.98 0.23 0.06
C LYS A 189 -17.90 0.90 1.42
N ARG A 190 -19.04 1.35 1.96
CA ARG A 190 -19.12 2.00 3.28
C ARG A 190 -18.76 1.01 4.40
N LEU A 191 -19.30 -0.20 4.35
CA LEU A 191 -19.01 -1.27 5.31
C LEU A 191 -17.54 -1.73 5.23
N ASP A 192 -16.97 -1.82 4.02
CA ASP A 192 -15.54 -2.11 3.85
C ASP A 192 -14.66 -1.03 4.49
N ALA A 193 -15.02 0.25 4.32
CA ALA A 193 -14.31 1.37 4.94
C ALA A 193 -14.41 1.33 6.48
N GLU A 194 -15.57 1.00 7.03
CA GLU A 194 -15.77 0.83 8.48
C GLU A 194 -14.97 -0.36 9.03
N ALA A 195 -14.94 -1.48 8.30
CA ALA A 195 -14.13 -2.64 8.66
C ALA A 195 -12.63 -2.29 8.68
N GLU A 196 -12.15 -1.50 7.71
CA GLU A 196 -10.77 -1.01 7.68
C GLU A 196 -10.47 -0.05 8.84
N ALA A 197 -11.41 0.85 9.16
CA ALA A 197 -11.28 1.77 10.29
C ALA A 197 -11.22 1.01 11.63
N LEU A 198 -12.07 0.00 11.81
CA LEU A 198 -12.06 -0.87 13.00
C LEU A 198 -10.77 -1.68 13.08
N PHE A 199 -10.30 -2.22 11.96
CA PHE A 199 -9.01 -2.91 11.89
C PHE A 199 -7.85 -1.99 12.32
N ASN A 200 -7.81 -0.76 11.82
CA ASN A 200 -6.79 0.23 12.20
C ASN A 200 -6.90 0.61 13.69
N ALA A 201 -8.11 0.71 14.25
CA ALA A 201 -8.32 0.92 15.68
C ALA A 201 -7.79 -0.26 16.50
N GLN A 202 -7.97 -1.50 16.04
CA GLN A 202 -7.41 -2.68 16.69
C GLN A 202 -5.88 -2.67 16.69
N LEU A 203 -5.24 -2.27 15.59
CA LEU A 203 -3.77 -2.14 15.54
C LEU A 203 -3.26 -1.07 16.50
N LYS A 204 -3.94 0.08 16.58
CA LYS A 204 -3.63 1.12 17.58
C LYS A 204 -3.79 0.59 19.01
N GLN A 205 -4.83 -0.21 19.27
CA GLN A 205 -5.03 -0.82 20.58
C GLN A 205 -3.94 -1.86 20.90
N ASP A 206 -3.52 -2.67 19.93
CA ASP A 206 -2.42 -3.62 20.10
C ASP A 206 -1.10 -2.86 20.40
N ARG A 207 -0.88 -1.68 19.81
CA ARG A 207 0.24 -0.79 20.17
C ARG A 207 0.13 -0.25 21.59
N VAL A 208 -1.02 0.29 21.99
CA VAL A 208 -1.26 0.80 23.36
C VAL A 208 -1.01 -0.29 24.42
N ARG A 209 -1.33 -1.54 24.09
CA ARG A 209 -1.13 -2.70 24.98
C ARG A 209 0.26 -3.31 24.87
N ASN A 210 1.14 -2.77 24.03
CA ASN A 210 2.45 -3.32 23.69
C ASN A 210 2.39 -4.81 23.29
N ARG A 211 1.51 -5.14 22.33
CA ARG A 211 1.27 -6.49 21.81
C ARG A 211 1.65 -6.60 20.32
N PRO A 212 2.96 -6.54 19.99
CA PRO A 212 3.41 -6.65 18.60
C PRO A 212 3.03 -8.01 17.98
N ASP A 213 2.92 -9.07 18.78
CA ASP A 213 2.49 -10.40 18.36
C ASP A 213 1.04 -10.44 17.87
N LEU A 214 0.14 -9.70 18.54
CA LEU A 214 -1.27 -9.62 18.13
C LEU A 214 -1.44 -8.73 16.90
N ALA A 215 -0.73 -7.59 16.85
CA ALA A 215 -0.69 -6.73 15.68
C ALA A 215 -0.21 -7.51 14.44
N ALA A 216 0.89 -8.27 14.57
CA ALA A 216 1.43 -9.11 13.52
C ALA A 216 0.42 -10.17 13.03
N LYS A 217 -0.29 -10.84 13.95
CA LYS A 217 -1.34 -11.82 13.59
C LYS A 217 -2.50 -11.17 12.84
N ARG A 218 -2.93 -9.97 13.26
CA ARG A 218 -4.01 -9.24 12.58
C ARG A 218 -3.59 -8.79 11.19
N LEU A 219 -2.42 -8.17 11.07
CA LEU A 219 -1.82 -7.76 9.80
C LEU A 219 -1.69 -8.96 8.86
N GLY A 220 -1.08 -10.06 9.32
CA GLY A 220 -0.92 -11.27 8.51
C GLY A 220 -2.25 -11.83 7.98
N LYS A 221 -3.31 -11.87 8.81
CA LYS A 221 -4.65 -12.30 8.37
C LYS A 221 -5.27 -11.34 7.36
N HIS A 222 -5.21 -10.05 7.64
CA HIS A 222 -5.78 -9.00 6.78
C HIS A 222 -5.10 -8.95 5.41
N THR A 223 -3.76 -8.98 5.39
CA THR A 223 -2.96 -9.04 4.16
C THR A 223 -3.20 -10.34 3.39
N ALA A 224 -3.32 -11.48 4.07
CA ALA A 224 -3.63 -12.74 3.40
C ALA A 224 -5.00 -12.72 2.70
N ARG A 225 -6.01 -12.09 3.31
CA ARG A 225 -7.33 -11.89 2.70
C ARG A 225 -7.23 -11.02 1.44
N LYS A 226 -6.60 -9.86 1.54
CA LYS A 226 -6.40 -8.95 0.39
C LYS A 226 -5.57 -9.62 -0.73
N ALA A 227 -4.56 -10.41 -0.37
CA ALA A 227 -3.76 -11.14 -1.34
C ALA A 227 -4.60 -12.19 -2.10
N HIS A 228 -5.49 -12.91 -1.41
CA HIS A 228 -6.40 -13.86 -2.05
C HIS A 228 -7.32 -13.17 -3.07
N GLU A 229 -7.94 -12.05 -2.68
CA GLU A 229 -8.79 -11.23 -3.56
C GLU A 229 -8.03 -10.73 -4.80
N ALA A 230 -6.74 -10.39 -4.65
CA ALA A 230 -5.87 -9.93 -5.72
C ALA A 230 -5.20 -11.07 -6.54
N GLY A 231 -5.44 -12.35 -6.21
CA GLY A 231 -4.75 -13.48 -6.84
C GLY A 231 -3.24 -13.57 -6.52
N GLU A 232 -2.76 -12.86 -5.50
CA GLU A 232 -1.36 -12.85 -5.07
C GLU A 232 -1.08 -13.95 -4.03
N LYS A 233 0.14 -14.53 -4.07
CA LYS A 233 0.57 -15.50 -3.06
C LYS A 233 0.71 -14.81 -1.69
N ARG A 234 0.00 -15.31 -0.67
CA ARG A 234 0.03 -14.77 0.70
C ARG A 234 1.44 -14.52 1.26
N ILE A 235 2.38 -15.44 1.01
CA ILE A 235 3.75 -15.36 1.55
C ILE A 235 4.51 -14.18 0.95
N VAL A 236 4.25 -13.87 -0.32
CA VAL A 236 4.83 -12.73 -1.04
C VAL A 236 4.22 -11.42 -0.55
N ALA A 237 2.88 -11.36 -0.44
CA ALA A 237 2.19 -10.17 0.06
C ALA A 237 2.59 -9.81 1.50
N ILE A 238 2.66 -10.81 2.39
CA ILE A 238 3.14 -10.63 3.77
C ILE A 238 4.63 -10.25 3.77
N GLY A 239 5.45 -10.84 2.89
CA GLY A 239 6.86 -10.46 2.72
C GLY A 239 7.06 -8.98 2.38
N LYS A 240 6.25 -8.44 1.45
CA LYS A 240 6.24 -7.00 1.12
C LYS A 240 5.86 -6.15 2.32
N LEU A 241 4.85 -6.56 3.08
CA LEU A 241 4.43 -5.83 4.29
C LEU A 241 5.51 -5.85 5.38
N ILE A 242 6.18 -6.99 5.59
CA ILE A 242 7.32 -7.09 6.51
C ILE A 242 8.41 -6.10 6.12
N HIS A 243 8.76 -6.03 4.84
CA HIS A 243 9.76 -5.10 4.35
C HIS A 243 9.37 -3.64 4.62
N GLN A 244 8.12 -3.28 4.36
CA GLN A 244 7.61 -1.94 4.65
C GLN A 244 7.69 -1.61 6.15
N TYR A 245 7.24 -2.50 7.03
CA TYR A 245 7.32 -2.28 8.48
C TYR A 245 8.77 -2.20 8.97
N LEU A 246 9.67 -2.98 8.37
CA LEU A 246 11.09 -2.93 8.69
C LEU A 246 11.70 -1.58 8.31
N GLU A 247 11.43 -1.08 7.11
CA GLU A 247 11.92 0.22 6.64
C GLU A 247 11.31 1.38 7.44
N ASP A 248 10.00 1.37 7.65
CA ASP A 248 9.29 2.40 8.42
C ASP A 248 9.76 2.45 9.88
N GLY A 249 9.91 1.27 10.51
CA GLY A 249 10.41 1.14 11.87
C GLY A 249 11.85 1.63 12.00
N ASP A 250 12.73 1.27 11.05
CA ASP A 250 14.12 1.70 11.05
C ASP A 250 14.24 3.22 10.86
N LYS A 251 13.55 3.75 9.85
CA LYS A 251 13.51 5.18 9.49
C LYS A 251 13.07 6.04 10.67
N LYS A 252 12.01 5.64 11.38
CA LYS A 252 11.43 6.38 12.50
C LYS A 252 12.10 6.08 13.85
N GLY A 253 12.92 5.04 13.93
CA GLY A 253 13.45 4.53 15.19
C GLY A 253 12.39 3.90 16.10
N ASP A 254 11.33 3.33 15.52
CA ASP A 254 10.19 2.78 16.25
C ASP A 254 10.35 1.27 16.50
N THR A 255 10.86 0.93 17.69
CA THR A 255 11.11 -0.45 18.11
C THR A 255 9.84 -1.31 18.13
N PHE A 256 8.66 -0.76 18.43
CA PHE A 256 7.41 -1.53 18.37
C PHE A 256 7.13 -2.02 16.94
N THR A 257 7.28 -1.12 15.96
CA THR A 257 7.06 -1.46 14.55
C THR A 257 8.07 -2.51 14.06
N LEU A 258 9.33 -2.42 14.48
CA LEU A 258 10.35 -3.45 14.21
C LEU A 258 9.99 -4.81 14.84
N GLN A 259 9.44 -4.83 16.05
CA GLN A 259 8.95 -6.06 16.69
C GLN A 259 7.75 -6.65 15.96
N VAL A 260 6.82 -5.83 15.47
CA VAL A 260 5.71 -6.29 14.61
C VAL A 260 6.24 -6.93 13.33
N ALA A 261 7.24 -6.32 12.67
CA ALA A 261 7.90 -6.90 11.50
C ALA A 261 8.52 -8.27 11.82
N LEU A 262 9.24 -8.38 12.95
CA LEU A 262 9.82 -9.64 13.39
C LEU A 262 8.78 -10.73 13.63
N GLU A 263 7.70 -10.43 14.34
CA GLU A 263 6.64 -11.41 14.62
C GLU A 263 5.91 -11.84 13.34
N MET A 264 5.69 -10.93 12.38
CA MET A 264 5.19 -11.30 11.06
C MET A 264 6.19 -12.18 10.30
N ALA A 265 7.48 -11.86 10.36
CA ALA A 265 8.52 -12.64 9.68
C ALA A 265 8.64 -14.06 10.22
N LYS A 266 8.51 -14.26 11.54
CA LYS A 266 8.45 -15.59 12.17
C LYS A 266 7.27 -16.40 11.62
N ILE A 267 6.06 -15.85 11.72
CA ILE A 267 4.82 -16.50 11.23
C ILE A 267 4.94 -16.81 9.73
N ASN A 268 5.44 -15.88 8.92
CA ASN A 268 5.56 -16.05 7.47
C ASN A 268 6.60 -17.12 7.11
N THR A 269 7.70 -17.20 7.85
CA THR A 269 8.75 -18.22 7.66
C THR A 269 8.23 -19.61 7.99
N ASP A 270 7.52 -19.77 9.10
CA ASP A 270 6.91 -21.05 9.50
C ASP A 270 5.87 -21.54 8.48
N ALA A 271 5.15 -20.60 7.85
CA ALA A 271 4.15 -20.89 6.84
C ALA A 271 4.72 -21.10 5.42
N ALA A 272 6.00 -20.79 5.18
CA ALA A 272 6.63 -20.83 3.86
C ALA A 272 7.36 -22.15 3.60
N SER A 273 7.35 -22.58 2.34
CA SER A 273 8.01 -23.80 1.86
C SER A 273 8.78 -23.55 0.56
N GLY A 274 9.73 -24.43 0.24
CA GLY A 274 10.57 -24.34 -0.95
C GLY A 274 11.27 -22.98 -1.09
N ASN A 275 11.28 -22.44 -2.31
CA ASN A 275 11.92 -21.15 -2.63
C ASN A 275 11.37 -19.97 -1.82
N TYR A 276 10.09 -20.01 -1.43
CA TYR A 276 9.50 -18.95 -0.60
C TYR A 276 10.04 -18.95 0.82
N ARG A 277 10.47 -20.11 1.33
CA ARG A 277 11.07 -20.21 2.67
C ARG A 277 12.43 -19.51 2.71
N ALA A 278 13.24 -19.64 1.66
CA ALA A 278 14.52 -18.95 1.56
C ALA A 278 14.32 -17.41 1.62
N HIS A 279 13.38 -16.88 0.83
CA HIS A 279 13.05 -15.46 0.89
C HIS A 279 12.52 -15.02 2.27
N ALA A 280 11.66 -15.81 2.91
CA ALA A 280 11.16 -15.52 4.25
C ALA A 280 12.27 -15.51 5.32
N LEU A 281 13.25 -16.43 5.21
CA LEU A 281 14.42 -16.48 6.08
C LEU A 281 15.31 -15.24 5.95
N VAL A 282 15.48 -14.69 4.74
CA VAL A 282 16.18 -13.41 4.53
C VAL A 282 15.49 -12.29 5.31
N LEU A 283 14.17 -12.15 5.15
CA LEU A 283 13.41 -11.11 5.87
C LEU A 283 13.47 -11.31 7.39
N LEU A 284 13.39 -12.55 7.88
CA LEU A 284 13.55 -12.87 9.29
C LEU A 284 14.93 -12.45 9.82
N GLY A 285 15.99 -12.72 9.05
CA GLY A 285 17.35 -12.29 9.35
C GLY A 285 17.48 -10.78 9.49
N TRP A 286 16.92 -10.02 8.53
CA TRP A 286 16.92 -8.56 8.58
C TRP A 286 16.10 -7.98 9.74
N CYS A 287 14.98 -8.61 10.09
CA CYS A 287 14.18 -8.19 11.26
C CYS A 287 14.97 -8.35 12.57
N TYR A 288 15.64 -9.50 12.76
CA TYR A 288 16.52 -9.68 13.92
C TYR A 288 17.68 -8.68 13.91
N PHE A 289 18.30 -8.45 12.76
CA PHE A 289 19.43 -7.51 12.64
C PHE A 289 19.03 -6.08 13.01
N ARG A 290 17.91 -5.57 12.50
CA ARG A 290 17.43 -4.21 12.80
C ARG A 290 17.11 -4.00 14.27
N LEU A 291 16.59 -5.01 14.96
CA LEU A 291 16.41 -4.96 16.41
C LEU A 291 17.75 -5.04 17.15
N ALA A 292 18.67 -5.87 16.66
CA ALA A 292 20.01 -6.00 17.23
C ALA A 292 20.80 -4.70 17.17
N GLU A 293 20.62 -3.90 16.12
CA GLU A 293 21.22 -2.56 16.01
C GLU A 293 20.78 -1.63 17.15
N ARG A 294 19.67 -1.91 17.85
CA ARG A 294 19.13 -1.07 18.94
C ARG A 294 19.44 -1.61 20.34
N SER A 295 19.94 -2.83 20.44
CA SER A 295 20.12 -3.56 21.70
C SER A 295 21.57 -3.94 21.94
N SER A 296 21.97 -3.93 23.21
CA SER A 296 23.26 -4.46 23.68
C SER A 296 23.28 -6.00 23.71
N GLU A 297 22.11 -6.66 23.61
CA GLU A 297 21.99 -8.11 23.70
C GLU A 297 22.59 -8.84 22.49
N LYS A 298 23.47 -9.81 22.76
CA LYS A 298 24.14 -10.60 21.72
C LYS A 298 23.21 -11.60 21.01
N GLY A 299 22.09 -11.97 21.63
CA GLY A 299 21.18 -13.01 21.14
C GLY A 299 20.56 -12.68 19.78
N LEU A 300 20.21 -11.41 19.55
CA LEU A 300 19.57 -10.98 18.30
C LEU A 300 20.50 -11.08 17.08
N LEU A 301 21.78 -10.71 17.22
CA LEU A 301 22.78 -10.88 16.16
C LEU A 301 22.96 -12.36 15.80
N LYS A 302 22.95 -13.24 16.81
CA LYS A 302 23.04 -14.69 16.58
C LYS A 302 21.81 -15.22 15.85
N SER A 303 20.61 -14.80 16.24
CA SER A 303 19.38 -15.18 15.55
C SER A 303 19.34 -14.66 14.10
N ALA A 304 19.82 -13.45 13.84
CA ALA A 304 19.96 -12.92 12.49
C ALA A 304 20.91 -13.79 11.65
N GLN A 305 22.11 -14.08 12.17
CA GLN A 305 23.11 -14.93 11.52
C GLN A 305 22.53 -16.31 11.19
N ASN A 306 21.86 -16.96 12.14
CA ASN A 306 21.30 -18.29 11.96
C ASN A 306 20.22 -18.33 10.87
N ALA A 307 19.32 -17.34 10.82
CA ALA A 307 18.28 -17.27 9.79
C ALA A 307 18.87 -17.11 8.38
N LEU A 308 19.87 -16.23 8.23
CA LEU A 308 20.54 -15.98 6.96
C LEU A 308 21.41 -17.17 6.52
N GLN A 309 22.09 -17.85 7.46
CA GLN A 309 22.82 -19.09 7.17
C GLN A 309 21.87 -20.21 6.72
N ALA A 310 20.72 -20.37 7.37
CA ALA A 310 19.70 -21.33 6.95
C ALA A 310 19.15 -21.04 5.55
N CYS A 311 19.04 -19.75 5.18
CA CYS A 311 18.72 -19.37 3.81
C CYS A 311 19.82 -19.83 2.84
N LEU A 312 21.09 -19.52 3.11
CA LEU A 312 22.21 -19.88 2.23
C LEU A 312 22.35 -21.40 2.05
N GLN A 313 22.09 -22.19 3.08
CA GLN A 313 22.12 -23.67 3.03
C GLN A 313 21.06 -24.27 2.08
N THR A 314 19.97 -23.56 1.84
CA THR A 314 18.83 -24.04 1.05
C THR A 314 18.66 -23.30 -0.28
N THR A 315 19.51 -22.31 -0.55
CA THR A 315 19.46 -21.46 -1.74
C THR A 315 20.57 -21.85 -2.70
N ASP A 316 20.20 -22.42 -3.84
CA ASP A 316 21.11 -22.58 -4.96
C ASP A 316 21.41 -21.20 -5.58
N LYS A 317 22.70 -20.82 -5.59
CA LYS A 317 23.19 -19.53 -6.11
C LYS A 317 22.89 -19.33 -7.59
N ALA A 318 22.89 -20.39 -8.40
CA ALA A 318 22.61 -20.32 -9.84
C ALA A 318 21.10 -20.22 -10.13
N ILE A 319 20.26 -20.84 -9.28
CA ILE A 319 18.80 -20.84 -9.47
C ILE A 319 18.17 -19.57 -8.87
N GLN A 320 18.65 -19.12 -7.71
CA GLN A 320 18.07 -17.99 -6.97
C GLN A 320 19.15 -16.95 -6.58
N PRO A 321 19.85 -16.36 -7.57
CA PRO A 321 20.97 -15.44 -7.32
C PRO A 321 20.55 -14.23 -6.47
N HIS A 322 19.34 -13.69 -6.68
CA HIS A 322 18.84 -12.56 -5.89
C HIS A 322 18.66 -12.89 -4.40
N THR A 323 18.06 -14.04 -4.09
CA THR A 323 17.88 -14.50 -2.70
C THR A 323 19.23 -14.81 -2.05
N TRP A 324 20.14 -15.45 -2.78
CA TRP A 324 21.49 -15.73 -2.29
C TRP A 324 22.26 -14.44 -2.01
N THR A 325 22.24 -13.47 -2.92
CA THR A 325 22.86 -12.15 -2.73
C THR A 325 22.29 -11.43 -1.51
N ALA A 326 20.96 -11.46 -1.32
CA ALA A 326 20.31 -10.81 -0.18
C ALA A 326 20.65 -11.49 1.16
N ALA A 327 20.79 -12.82 1.18
CA ALA A 327 21.24 -13.55 2.35
C ALA A 327 22.72 -13.26 2.66
N GLN A 328 23.58 -13.25 1.64
CA GLN A 328 25.01 -13.00 1.79
C GLN A 328 25.31 -11.56 2.25
N SER A 329 24.57 -10.57 1.73
CA SER A 329 24.69 -9.17 2.18
C SER A 329 24.17 -8.97 3.60
N GLY A 330 23.12 -9.71 3.99
CA GLY A 330 22.68 -9.80 5.37
C GLY A 330 23.76 -10.37 6.28
N ILE A 331 24.42 -11.48 5.89
CA ILE A 331 25.53 -12.06 6.65
C ILE A 331 26.67 -11.07 6.81
N ALA A 332 27.07 -10.39 5.74
CA ALA A 332 28.09 -9.34 5.81
C ALA A 332 27.69 -8.26 6.84
N SER A 333 26.46 -7.76 6.80
CA SER A 333 25.97 -6.74 7.75
C SER A 333 26.00 -7.21 9.21
N VAL A 334 25.57 -8.45 9.47
CA VAL A 334 25.61 -9.05 10.81
C VAL A 334 27.04 -9.23 11.30
N LEU A 335 27.95 -9.73 10.44
CA LEU A 335 29.36 -9.90 10.80
C LEU A 335 30.04 -8.55 11.03
N LEU A 336 29.73 -7.52 10.26
CA LEU A 336 30.26 -6.16 10.50
C LEU A 336 29.88 -5.64 11.89
N GLU A 337 28.65 -5.89 12.33
CA GLU A 337 28.20 -5.45 13.64
C GLU A 337 28.83 -6.26 14.77
N ILE A 338 28.97 -7.58 14.60
CA ILE A 338 29.67 -8.44 15.58
C ILE A 338 31.16 -8.04 15.67
N GLY A 339 31.82 -7.87 14.53
CA GLY A 339 33.24 -7.52 14.43
C GLY A 339 33.54 -6.16 15.04
N GLU A 340 32.72 -5.15 14.76
CA GLU A 340 32.89 -3.82 15.36
C GLU A 340 32.70 -3.85 16.89
N ARG A 341 31.62 -4.48 17.38
CA ARG A 341 31.32 -4.55 18.82
C ARG A 341 32.40 -5.28 19.62
N ASN A 342 33.04 -6.28 19.01
CA ASN A 342 34.09 -7.07 19.66
C ASN A 342 35.50 -6.59 19.30
N ARG A 343 35.65 -5.60 18.41
CA ARG A 343 36.94 -5.20 17.80
C ARG A 343 37.72 -6.41 17.24
N ASP A 344 37.02 -7.27 16.52
CA ASP A 344 37.54 -8.52 16.00
C ASP A 344 37.85 -8.38 14.50
N GLU A 345 39.15 -8.27 14.18
CA GLU A 345 39.66 -8.14 12.81
C GLU A 345 39.26 -9.33 11.94
N ALA A 346 39.34 -10.57 12.45
CA ALA A 346 39.06 -11.76 11.66
C ALA A 346 37.59 -11.79 11.20
N ILE A 347 36.67 -11.43 12.10
CA ILE A 347 35.25 -11.32 11.75
C ILE A 347 35.00 -10.18 10.74
N LEU A 348 35.71 -9.05 10.85
CA LEU A 348 35.60 -7.96 9.87
C LEU A 348 36.12 -8.36 8.49
N VAL A 349 37.21 -9.14 8.41
CA VAL A 349 37.71 -9.72 7.16
C VAL A 349 36.68 -10.67 6.53
N GLU A 350 36.05 -11.53 7.32
CA GLU A 350 34.96 -12.39 6.85
C GLU A 350 33.77 -11.57 6.32
N ALA A 351 33.43 -10.48 7.00
CA ALA A 351 32.35 -9.59 6.58
C ALA A 351 32.64 -8.91 5.23
N VAL A 352 33.86 -8.41 5.04
CA VAL A 352 34.32 -7.83 3.76
C VAL A 352 34.29 -8.88 2.65
N SER A 353 34.74 -10.11 2.94
CA SER A 353 34.67 -11.22 1.99
C SER A 353 33.23 -11.53 1.57
N ALA A 354 32.30 -11.59 2.53
CA ALA A 354 30.88 -11.79 2.26
C ALA A 354 30.28 -10.64 1.44
N ALA A 355 30.64 -9.39 1.73
CA ALA A 355 30.21 -8.22 0.96
C ALA A 355 30.70 -8.31 -0.50
N ARG A 356 31.99 -8.61 -0.73
CA ARG A 356 32.56 -8.80 -2.08
C ARG A 356 31.86 -9.93 -2.84
N ALA A 357 31.59 -11.06 -2.18
CA ALA A 357 30.89 -12.20 -2.80
C ALA A 357 29.44 -11.85 -3.20
N SER A 358 28.74 -11.08 -2.37
CA SER A 358 27.40 -10.59 -2.69
C SER A 358 27.40 -9.64 -3.89
N LEU A 359 28.40 -8.75 -3.97
CA LEU A 359 28.57 -7.78 -5.04
C LEU A 359 28.94 -8.45 -6.37
N ASP A 360 29.90 -9.38 -6.39
CA ASP A 360 30.27 -10.16 -7.57
C ASP A 360 29.07 -10.89 -8.17
N THR A 361 28.25 -11.50 -7.31
CA THR A 361 27.06 -12.23 -7.76
C THR A 361 26.01 -11.29 -8.34
N ALA A 362 25.80 -10.14 -7.71
CA ALA A 362 24.86 -9.13 -8.16
C ALA A 362 25.27 -8.52 -9.51
N ASP A 363 26.56 -8.27 -9.70
CA ASP A 363 27.13 -7.74 -10.94
C ASP A 363 26.93 -8.71 -12.11
N ARG A 364 27.27 -9.99 -11.91
CA ARG A 364 27.09 -11.05 -12.93
C ARG A 364 25.63 -11.24 -13.37
N HIS A 365 24.67 -10.95 -12.51
CA HIS A 365 23.25 -11.17 -12.77
C HIS A 365 22.46 -9.86 -12.97
N ASN A 366 23.14 -8.73 -13.22
CA ASN A 366 22.53 -7.42 -13.47
C ASN A 366 21.48 -7.03 -12.41
N ASN A 367 21.78 -7.29 -11.13
CA ASN A 367 20.83 -7.07 -10.06
C ASN A 367 20.58 -5.57 -9.82
N LEU A 368 19.29 -5.20 -9.72
CA LEU A 368 18.89 -3.84 -9.35
C LEU A 368 19.34 -3.54 -7.92
N GLY A 369 19.87 -2.33 -7.68
CA GLY A 369 20.31 -1.90 -6.35
C GLY A 369 21.76 -2.23 -5.98
N ILE A 370 22.62 -2.53 -6.97
CA ILE A 370 24.07 -2.77 -6.76
C ILE A 370 24.78 -1.64 -6.00
N GLY A 371 24.28 -0.40 -6.06
CA GLY A 371 24.78 0.71 -5.24
C GLY A 371 24.76 0.40 -3.73
N LYS A 372 23.69 -0.21 -3.21
CA LYS A 372 23.62 -0.60 -1.79
C LYS A 372 24.72 -1.61 -1.41
N LEU A 373 25.10 -2.50 -2.33
CA LEU A 373 26.18 -3.48 -2.11
C LEU A 373 27.57 -2.84 -2.15
N TRP A 374 27.79 -1.86 -3.02
CA TRP A 374 29.00 -1.02 -2.98
C TRP A 374 29.11 -0.26 -1.66
N SER A 375 28.01 0.31 -1.16
CA SER A 375 28.00 0.96 0.16
C SER A 375 28.33 -0.03 1.28
N LEU A 376 27.78 -1.25 1.25
CA LEU A 376 28.05 -2.28 2.25
C LEU A 376 29.53 -2.68 2.27
N LEU A 377 30.13 -2.89 1.09
CA LEU A 377 31.56 -3.16 0.98
C LEU A 377 32.38 -2.00 1.54
N GLY A 378 32.03 -0.75 1.18
CA GLY A 378 32.70 0.44 1.68
C GLY A 378 32.64 0.58 3.20
N VAL A 379 31.47 0.34 3.82
CA VAL A 379 31.33 0.32 5.29
C VAL A 379 32.18 -0.79 5.90
N GLY A 380 32.25 -1.96 5.26
CA GLY A 380 33.08 -3.05 5.75
C GLY A 380 34.57 -2.74 5.74
N LEU A 381 35.07 -2.18 4.65
CA LEU A 381 36.45 -1.71 4.52
C LEU A 381 36.74 -0.57 5.49
N GLN A 382 35.78 0.33 5.71
CA GLN A 382 35.90 1.39 6.70
C GLN A 382 36.08 0.84 8.11
N ARG A 383 35.20 -0.08 8.56
CA ARG A 383 35.28 -0.68 9.90
C ARG A 383 36.56 -1.49 10.07
N LEU A 384 36.99 -2.22 9.04
CA LEU A 384 38.25 -2.96 9.05
C LEU A 384 39.44 -2.02 9.17
N GLY A 385 39.54 -0.99 8.32
CA GLY A 385 40.63 0.00 8.37
C GLY A 385 40.69 0.77 9.68
N GLN A 386 39.53 1.08 10.28
CA GLN A 386 39.47 1.63 11.64
C GLN A 386 40.04 0.64 12.67
N CYS A 387 39.65 -0.64 12.60
CA CYS A 387 40.07 -1.66 13.55
C CYS A 387 41.58 -1.94 13.47
N THR A 388 42.14 -1.95 12.26
CA THR A 388 43.56 -2.25 12.01
C THR A 388 44.44 -1.00 11.97
N SER A 389 43.84 0.20 12.03
CA SER A 389 44.53 1.47 11.78
C SER A 389 45.28 1.47 10.43
N ASP A 390 44.63 0.94 9.38
CA ASP A 390 45.18 0.83 8.03
C ASP A 390 44.54 1.87 7.08
N PRO A 391 45.30 2.89 6.63
CA PRO A 391 44.78 3.91 5.72
C PRO A 391 44.48 3.36 4.32
N VAL A 392 45.10 2.26 3.90
CA VAL A 392 44.86 1.66 2.57
C VAL A 392 43.43 1.12 2.49
N GLN A 393 42.95 0.48 3.55
CA GLN A 393 41.57 0.00 3.64
C GLN A 393 40.56 1.16 3.64
N LEU A 394 40.90 2.27 4.32
CA LEU A 394 40.06 3.48 4.36
C LEU A 394 40.00 4.17 2.99
N GLU A 395 41.09 4.16 2.22
CA GLU A 395 41.12 4.65 0.85
C GLU A 395 40.24 3.79 -0.08
N GLU A 396 40.32 2.47 0.03
CA GLU A 396 39.42 1.58 -0.73
C GLU A 396 37.94 1.79 -0.32
N ALA A 397 37.68 2.04 0.97
CA ALA A 397 36.35 2.39 1.46
C ALA A 397 35.80 3.66 0.80
N LYS A 398 36.61 4.72 0.73
CA LYS A 398 36.28 6.00 0.05
C LYS A 398 35.89 5.77 -1.41
N ILE A 399 36.65 4.95 -2.13
CA ILE A 399 36.38 4.59 -3.54
C ILE A 399 35.03 3.87 -3.65
N CYS A 400 34.79 2.85 -2.81
CA CYS A 400 33.54 2.08 -2.83
C CYS A 400 32.31 2.93 -2.54
N LEU A 401 32.40 3.83 -1.56
CA LEU A 401 31.31 4.72 -1.15
C LEU A 401 31.01 5.79 -2.22
N THR A 402 32.05 6.34 -2.84
CA THR A 402 31.90 7.26 -3.97
C THR A 402 31.22 6.57 -5.16
N LYS A 403 31.64 5.32 -5.47
CA LYS A 403 30.99 4.50 -6.49
C LYS A 403 29.52 4.27 -6.16
N SER A 404 29.19 3.92 -4.91
CA SER A 404 27.83 3.75 -4.43
C SER A 404 26.94 4.97 -4.70
N ILE A 405 27.42 6.17 -4.37
CA ILE A 405 26.70 7.44 -4.59
C ILE A 405 26.49 7.67 -6.09
N SER A 406 27.52 7.48 -6.90
CA SER A 406 27.44 7.68 -8.37
C SER A 406 26.45 6.74 -9.05
N LEU A 407 26.18 5.56 -8.49
CA LEU A 407 25.22 4.60 -9.04
C LEU A 407 23.77 4.90 -8.61
N THR A 408 23.59 5.79 -7.64
CA THR A 408 22.30 6.12 -7.03
C THR A 408 21.69 7.42 -7.61
N TYR A 409 22.34 8.06 -8.60
CA TYR A 409 21.88 9.29 -9.25
C TYR A 409 20.50 9.22 -9.93
N LYS A 410 20.00 8.01 -10.20
CA LYS A 410 18.67 7.76 -10.80
C LYS A 410 17.58 7.44 -9.79
N THR A 411 17.88 7.32 -8.50
CA THR A 411 16.85 7.02 -7.50
C THR A 411 16.14 8.31 -7.10
N THR A 412 14.81 8.30 -7.16
CA THR A 412 13.96 9.39 -6.66
C THR A 412 13.97 9.49 -5.13
N ASP A 413 14.47 8.47 -4.43
CA ASP A 413 14.56 8.45 -2.97
C ASP A 413 15.81 9.16 -2.45
N SER A 414 15.61 10.38 -1.95
CA SER A 414 16.65 11.22 -1.34
C SER A 414 17.33 10.53 -0.15
N HIS A 415 16.60 9.74 0.65
CA HIS A 415 17.11 9.19 1.92
C HIS A 415 18.24 8.19 1.73
N ILE A 416 18.10 7.28 0.75
CA ILE A 416 19.12 6.26 0.46
C ILE A 416 20.44 6.94 0.08
N ARG A 417 20.38 7.96 -0.77
CA ARG A 417 21.57 8.69 -1.21
C ARG A 417 22.23 9.43 -0.04
N LYS A 418 21.45 10.06 0.85
CA LYS A 418 21.99 10.74 2.03
C LYS A 418 22.63 9.77 3.01
N GLY A 419 22.04 8.60 3.25
CA GLY A 419 22.70 7.55 4.04
C GLY A 419 24.06 7.12 3.47
N MET A 420 24.23 7.11 2.15
CA MET A 420 25.53 6.84 1.52
C MET A 420 26.54 7.97 1.72
N TYR A 421 26.11 9.24 1.71
CA TYR A 421 26.97 10.38 2.07
C TYR A 421 27.39 10.32 3.53
N THR A 422 26.49 9.97 4.45
CA THR A 422 26.85 9.74 5.86
C THR A 422 27.94 8.67 5.97
N ASN A 423 27.82 7.54 5.28
CA ASN A 423 28.85 6.50 5.29
C ASN A 423 30.20 7.00 4.71
N LEU A 424 30.17 7.78 3.61
CA LEU A 424 31.36 8.40 3.04
C LEU A 424 32.06 9.35 4.04
N GLY A 425 31.29 10.19 4.72
CA GLY A 425 31.80 11.09 5.75
C GLY A 425 32.51 10.34 6.89
N VAL A 426 31.96 9.20 7.33
CA VAL A 426 32.61 8.37 8.36
C VAL A 426 33.96 7.81 7.88
N ALA A 427 34.03 7.31 6.63
CA ALA A 427 35.29 6.81 6.06
C ALA A 427 36.34 7.92 5.92
N LEU A 428 35.94 9.09 5.41
CA LEU A 428 36.81 10.27 5.27
C LEU A 428 37.30 10.79 6.62
N ARG A 429 36.44 10.83 7.65
CA ARG A 429 36.82 11.22 9.00
C ARG A 429 37.93 10.32 9.54
N TRP A 430 37.75 9.01 9.45
CA TRP A 430 38.77 8.05 9.92
C TRP A 430 40.06 8.17 9.14
N LEU A 431 39.98 8.32 7.82
CA LEU A 431 41.15 8.50 6.96
C LEU A 431 41.91 9.78 7.35
N GLY A 432 41.21 10.91 7.50
CA GLY A 432 41.80 12.17 7.91
C GLY A 432 42.41 12.12 9.31
N THR A 433 41.76 11.44 10.25
CA THR A 433 42.30 11.26 11.61
C THR A 433 43.59 10.45 11.58
N LEU A 434 43.61 9.31 10.87
CA LEU A 434 44.75 8.40 10.85
C LEU A 434 45.95 8.95 10.06
N THR A 435 45.68 9.78 9.05
CA THR A 435 46.71 10.37 8.18
C THR A 435 47.06 11.81 8.54
N GLU A 436 46.45 12.35 9.62
CA GLU A 436 46.58 13.75 10.04
C GLU A 436 46.28 14.74 8.88
N ASN A 437 45.28 14.39 8.06
CA ASN A 437 44.93 15.12 6.84
C ASN A 437 43.62 15.92 7.03
N GLU A 438 43.78 17.21 7.26
CA GLU A 438 42.69 18.16 7.47
C GLU A 438 41.72 18.26 6.27
N GLU A 439 42.22 18.17 5.04
CA GLU A 439 41.38 18.18 3.83
C GLU A 439 40.41 16.99 3.82
N MET A 440 40.81 15.82 4.32
CA MET A 440 39.88 14.69 4.47
C MET A 440 38.82 14.95 5.53
N LEU A 441 39.15 15.66 6.62
CA LEU A 441 38.16 16.07 7.63
C LEU A 441 37.18 17.11 7.08
N HIS A 442 37.65 18.06 6.26
CA HIS A 442 36.77 19.00 5.54
C HIS A 442 35.82 18.28 4.58
N GLN A 443 36.32 17.34 3.77
CA GLN A 443 35.48 16.53 2.89
C GLN A 443 34.47 15.68 3.68
N ALA A 444 34.85 15.18 4.87
CA ALA A 444 33.91 14.51 5.77
C ALA A 444 32.79 15.46 6.24
N ARG A 445 33.13 16.72 6.57
CA ARG A 445 32.12 17.72 6.96
C ARG A 445 31.16 18.01 5.81
N GLU A 446 31.65 18.18 4.59
CA GLU A 446 30.82 18.37 3.40
C GLU A 446 29.87 17.18 3.16
N ALA A 447 30.37 15.95 3.31
CA ALA A 447 29.54 14.76 3.19
C ALA A 447 28.42 14.72 4.26
N PHE A 448 28.69 15.15 5.50
CA PHE A 448 27.64 15.26 6.52
C PHE A 448 26.67 16.43 6.29
N ARG A 449 27.15 17.56 5.73
CA ARG A 449 26.32 18.73 5.37
C ARG A 449 25.24 18.39 4.36
N GLU A 450 25.54 17.49 3.42
CA GLU A 450 24.53 16.95 2.50
C GLU A 450 23.30 16.42 3.24
N CYS A 451 23.47 15.90 4.47
CA CYS A 451 22.39 15.30 5.25
C CYS A 451 21.70 16.27 6.22
N GLU A 452 22.12 17.55 6.28
CA GLU A 452 21.62 18.55 7.24
C GLU A 452 20.44 19.40 6.71
N SER A 453 20.05 19.28 5.44
CA SER A 453 18.87 19.99 4.90
C SER A 453 17.61 19.58 5.68
N PHE A 454 16.96 20.55 6.31
CA PHE A 454 16.18 20.44 7.57
C PHE A 454 14.87 19.61 7.60
N ASP A 455 14.53 18.81 6.59
CA ASP A 455 13.31 17.95 6.62
C ASP A 455 13.56 16.54 7.21
N PHE A 456 14.82 16.11 7.36
CA PHE A 456 15.14 14.74 7.82
C PHE A 456 14.78 14.47 9.28
N ARG A 457 14.69 15.50 10.14
CA ARG A 457 14.34 15.29 11.55
C ARG A 457 12.93 14.74 11.71
N GLU A 458 12.01 15.10 10.83
CA GLU A 458 10.63 14.59 10.85
C GLU A 458 10.50 13.33 9.98
N ASP A 459 11.10 13.34 8.79
CA ASP A 459 10.92 12.27 7.82
C ASP A 459 11.75 11.01 8.13
N ALA A 460 13.00 11.18 8.58
CA ALA A 460 13.96 10.10 8.83
C ALA A 460 14.79 10.35 10.11
N PRO A 461 14.13 10.48 11.27
CA PRO A 461 14.77 10.92 12.51
C PRO A 461 15.94 10.01 12.94
N MET A 462 15.90 8.71 12.63
CA MET A 462 17.01 7.80 12.91
C MET A 462 18.27 8.15 12.13
N LEU A 463 18.13 8.47 10.84
CA LEU A 463 19.26 8.88 10.00
C LEU A 463 19.78 10.25 10.45
N TRP A 464 18.87 11.17 10.76
CA TRP A 464 19.22 12.49 11.31
C TRP A 464 20.06 12.36 12.58
N ALA A 465 19.62 11.59 13.58
CA ALA A 465 20.32 11.40 14.85
C ALA A 465 21.70 10.74 14.66
N ARG A 466 21.80 9.74 13.77
CA ARG A 466 23.09 9.13 13.40
C ARG A 466 24.04 10.16 12.78
N ASN A 467 23.52 11.05 11.91
CA ASN A 467 24.33 12.12 11.33
C ASN A 467 24.80 13.13 12.39
N GLN A 468 23.95 13.49 13.35
CA GLN A 468 24.34 14.38 14.45
C GLN A 468 25.49 13.77 15.26
N TRP A 469 25.38 12.50 15.66
CA TRP A 469 26.46 11.79 16.35
C TRP A 469 27.75 11.78 15.52
N ASN A 470 27.68 11.47 14.23
CA ASN A 470 28.85 11.44 13.36
C ASN A 470 29.53 12.82 13.22
N ILE A 471 28.77 13.92 13.20
CA ILE A 471 29.32 15.28 13.19
C ILE A 471 30.05 15.57 14.51
N ALA A 472 29.49 15.16 15.65
CA ALA A 472 30.19 15.33 16.93
C ALA A 472 31.52 14.57 16.97
N ASP A 473 31.53 13.33 16.47
CA ASP A 473 32.73 12.50 16.37
C ASP A 473 33.76 13.08 15.38
N LEU A 474 33.33 13.82 14.35
CA LEU A 474 34.19 14.57 13.42
C LEU A 474 34.79 15.81 14.07
N ALA A 475 33.99 16.59 14.80
CA ALA A 475 34.46 17.78 15.48
C ALA A 475 35.57 17.44 16.50
N LEU A 476 35.45 16.32 17.22
CA LEU A 476 36.52 15.82 18.09
C LEU A 476 37.76 15.33 17.34
N ALA A 477 37.59 14.72 16.16
CA ALA A 477 38.72 14.33 15.33
C ALA A 477 39.48 15.57 14.83
N HIS A 478 38.76 16.63 14.46
CA HIS A 478 39.36 17.90 14.07
C HIS A 478 40.06 18.59 15.23
N PHE A 479 39.44 18.62 16.42
CA PHE A 479 40.04 19.18 17.64
C PHE A 479 41.37 18.50 18.01
N ALA A 480 41.50 17.20 17.74
CA ALA A 480 42.74 16.48 18.01
C ALA A 480 43.91 16.90 17.09
N LEU A 481 43.61 17.40 15.87
CA LEU A 481 44.62 17.89 14.92
C LEU A 481 44.87 19.39 15.10
N ASP A 482 43.81 20.17 15.27
CA ASP A 482 43.84 21.62 15.48
C ASP A 482 42.95 22.00 16.68
N PRO A 483 43.55 22.15 17.89
CA PRO A 483 42.81 22.41 19.11
C PRO A 483 42.14 23.79 19.17
N ASP A 484 40.94 23.90 18.60
CA ASP A 484 40.02 25.02 18.79
C ASP A 484 38.90 24.65 19.79
N PRO A 485 38.75 25.37 20.92
CA PRO A 485 37.66 25.13 21.85
C PRO A 485 36.26 25.11 21.23
N ALA A 486 36.04 25.84 20.13
CA ALA A 486 34.76 25.83 19.41
C ALA A 486 34.36 24.43 18.93
N LEU A 487 35.34 23.56 18.63
CA LEU A 487 35.09 22.22 18.09
C LEU A 487 34.55 21.25 19.14
N TRP A 488 35.02 21.29 20.39
CA TRP A 488 34.44 20.43 21.42
C TRP A 488 33.09 20.95 21.94
N PHE A 489 32.83 22.27 21.85
CA PHE A 489 31.48 22.83 22.03
C PHE A 489 30.52 22.35 20.92
N GLU A 490 30.94 22.40 19.65
CA GLU A 490 30.17 21.84 18.52
C GLU A 490 29.89 20.36 18.76
N ALA A 491 30.91 19.59 19.16
CA ALA A 491 30.77 18.17 19.46
C ALA A 491 29.71 17.92 20.53
N ARG A 492 29.71 18.68 21.63
CA ARG A 492 28.73 18.54 22.72
C ARG A 492 27.31 18.79 22.25
N ASP A 493 27.08 19.85 21.49
CA ASP A 493 25.75 20.19 21.00
C ASP A 493 25.17 19.09 20.09
N TYR A 494 25.97 18.63 19.13
CA TYR A 494 25.56 17.59 18.18
C TYR A 494 25.32 16.22 18.87
N VAL A 495 26.19 15.79 19.78
CA VAL A 495 26.01 14.50 20.47
C VAL A 495 24.81 14.53 21.42
N THR A 496 24.52 15.67 22.05
CA THR A 496 23.36 15.82 22.94
C THR A 496 22.06 15.66 22.14
N ARG A 497 21.96 16.31 20.97
CA ARG A 497 20.82 16.16 20.06
C ARG A 497 20.62 14.72 19.58
N ALA A 498 21.71 14.01 19.29
CA ALA A 498 21.67 12.59 18.90
C ALA A 498 21.17 11.71 20.06
N ARG A 499 21.73 11.92 21.25
CA ARG A 499 21.44 11.17 22.46
C ARG A 499 19.98 11.30 22.88
N ASP A 500 19.43 12.51 22.85
CA ASP A 500 18.03 12.77 23.20
C ASP A 500 17.07 11.92 22.37
N PHE A 501 17.37 11.75 21.08
CA PHE A 501 16.60 10.86 20.21
C PHE A 501 16.84 9.37 20.53
N PHE A 502 18.09 8.94 20.70
CA PHE A 502 18.39 7.53 20.93
C PHE A 502 17.89 7.01 22.29
N ALA A 503 17.81 7.88 23.30
CA ALA A 503 17.37 7.52 24.64
C ALA A 503 15.95 6.92 24.67
N GLU A 504 15.10 7.24 23.68
CA GLU A 504 13.72 6.76 23.61
C GLU A 504 13.57 5.36 22.97
N GLY A 505 14.60 4.83 22.31
CA GLY A 505 14.41 3.62 21.50
C GLY A 505 15.66 2.80 21.18
N SER A 506 16.84 3.19 21.69
CA SER A 506 18.11 2.61 21.28
C SER A 506 19.14 2.62 22.41
N GLU A 507 19.20 1.54 23.19
CA GLU A 507 20.15 1.38 24.29
C GLU A 507 21.60 1.47 23.80
N TYR A 508 21.91 0.73 22.73
CA TYR A 508 23.27 0.65 22.20
C TYR A 508 23.82 2.00 21.72
N GLN A 509 23.03 2.76 20.96
CA GLN A 509 23.45 4.09 20.48
C GLN A 509 23.48 5.12 21.61
N THR A 510 22.57 5.02 22.58
CA THR A 510 22.60 5.91 23.76
C THR A 510 23.92 5.74 24.52
N GLN A 511 24.35 4.50 24.75
CA GLN A 511 25.64 4.21 25.38
C GLN A 511 26.81 4.81 24.60
N ARG A 512 26.81 4.71 23.26
CA ARG A 512 27.89 5.31 22.45
C ARG A 512 27.90 6.84 22.51
N CYS A 513 26.73 7.47 22.59
CA CYS A 513 26.64 8.91 22.84
C CYS A 513 27.17 9.28 24.24
N ASP A 514 26.86 8.48 25.27
CA ASP A 514 27.39 8.68 26.62
C ASP A 514 28.92 8.58 26.68
N GLU A 515 29.51 7.60 25.96
CA GLU A 515 30.96 7.46 25.83
C GLU A 515 31.60 8.66 25.15
N LEU A 516 30.95 9.23 24.13
CA LEU A 516 31.42 10.41 23.43
C LEU A 516 31.32 11.67 24.31
N ILE A 517 30.23 11.83 25.07
CA ILE A 517 30.07 12.92 26.05
C ILE A 517 31.15 12.84 27.12
N ALA A 518 31.44 11.66 27.65
CA ALA A 518 32.49 11.48 28.66
C ALA A 518 33.89 11.88 28.13
N ARG A 519 34.16 11.66 26.83
CA ARG A 519 35.39 12.14 26.18
C ARG A 519 35.43 13.67 26.11
N ILE A 520 34.30 14.32 25.84
CA ILE A 520 34.20 15.79 25.81
C ILE A 520 34.37 16.36 27.22
N ASP A 521 33.72 15.78 28.24
CA ASP A 521 33.89 16.19 29.64
C ASP A 521 35.36 16.14 30.09
N ALA A 522 36.10 15.12 29.63
CA ALA A 522 37.53 14.99 29.93
C ALA A 522 38.39 16.07 29.23
N ILE A 523 38.05 16.46 28.01
CA ILE A 523 38.70 17.57 27.29
C ILE A 523 38.44 18.89 28.02
N GLU A 524 37.19 19.12 28.43
CA GLU A 524 36.79 20.31 29.18
C GLU A 524 37.50 20.45 30.52
N ALA A 525 37.66 19.35 31.25
CA ALA A 525 38.36 19.36 32.52
C ALA A 525 39.87 19.61 32.38
N ALA A 526 40.44 19.41 31.19
CA ALA A 526 41.85 19.59 30.89
C ALA A 526 42.20 20.95 30.26
N ALA A 527 41.20 21.69 29.76
CA ALA A 527 41.31 23.03 29.20
C ALA A 527 41.26 24.11 30.30
#